data_AF-A0A9D4BK89-F1
#
_entry.id   AF-A0A9D4BK89-F1
#
_cell.length_a   1.000
_cell.length_b   1.000
_cell.length_c   1.000
_cell.angle_alpha   90.00
_cell.angle_beta   90.00
_cell.angle_gamma   90.00
#
_symmetry.space_group_name_H-M   'P 1'
#
loop_
_entity.id
_entity.type
_entity.pdbx_description
1 polymer ?
#
loop_
_entity_poly.entity_id
_entity_poly.type
_entity_poly.pdbx_seq_one_letter_code
_entity_poly.pdbx_strand_id
1 'polypeptide(L)'
;MLVQEVNEGISGQDTYRVVMLGQEVHEGLSGQDSYRVVMLGQEINEGLSGQYTYRVVMLAQVNEGLSGQDTYRVVMLGKEVNEGLSGQDTYRVVMLGQEVNEGLSGQDTYRVVMMGHKVNEGLSGLDTYRVVMLAQVNEGLSGQDTYRVVMLGQEVNESLSGQATYRVVMTGQEVNDGLSGQDTYRVVMLG
;
A
#
# COMPACT_ATOMS: atom_id res chain seq x y z
N MET A 1 22.46 5.43 19.70
CA MET A 1 21.27 5.54 20.57
C MET A 1 20.08 5.40 19.64
N LEU A 2 19.28 4.35 19.80
CA LEU A 2 17.98 4.27 19.14
C LEU A 2 17.02 5.10 19.97
N VAL A 3 16.36 6.08 19.36
CA VAL A 3 15.33 6.91 19.99
C VAL A 3 13.99 6.21 19.78
N GLN A 4 13.19 6.10 20.83
CA GLN A 4 11.80 5.66 20.73
C GLN A 4 10.89 6.84 21.06
N GLU A 5 9.97 7.16 20.17
CA GLU A 5 8.91 8.15 20.37
C GLU A 5 7.56 7.45 20.32
N VAL A 6 6.67 7.78 21.26
CA VAL A 6 5.34 7.17 21.40
C VAL A 6 4.32 8.28 21.61
N ASN A 7 3.29 8.28 20.76
CA ASN A 7 2.22 9.26 20.71
C ASN A 7 0.87 8.54 20.82
N GLU A 8 0.15 8.75 21.92
CA GLU A 8 -1.09 8.02 22.22
C GLU A 8 -2.28 8.97 22.41
N GLY A 9 -3.40 8.68 21.75
CA GLY A 9 -4.70 9.32 21.99
C GLY A 9 -4.76 10.81 21.68
N ILE A 10 -3.92 11.30 20.76
CA ILE A 10 -3.89 12.71 20.38
C ILE A 10 -5.04 12.99 19.41
N SER A 11 -5.73 14.12 19.62
CA SER A 11 -6.70 14.63 18.66
C SER A 11 -6.38 16.08 18.31
N GLY A 12 -6.41 16.43 17.03
CA GLY A 12 -6.04 17.78 16.63
C GLY A 12 -5.70 17.97 15.17
N GLN A 13 -4.90 19.00 14.93
CA GLN A 13 -4.29 19.28 13.64
C GLN A 13 -2.81 19.52 13.87
N ASP A 14 -2.01 18.57 13.45
CA ASP A 14 -0.58 18.58 13.68
C ASP A 14 0.18 18.68 12.36
N THR A 15 1.33 19.35 12.44
CA THR A 15 2.27 19.40 11.33
C THR A 15 3.67 19.32 11.90
N TYR A 16 4.35 18.21 11.63
CA TYR A 16 5.71 18.02 12.12
C TYR A 16 6.66 17.51 11.04
N ARG A 17 7.95 17.69 11.35
CA ARG A 17 9.05 17.13 10.57
C ARG A 17 10.00 16.41 11.50
N VAL A 18 10.15 15.12 11.28
CA VAL A 18 10.99 14.27 12.12
C VAL A 18 12.16 13.76 11.29
N VAL A 19 13.35 13.79 11.89
CA VAL A 19 14.52 13.08 11.38
C VAL A 19 15.10 12.30 12.54
N MET A 20 14.99 10.98 12.50
CA MET A 20 15.37 10.15 13.64
C MET A 20 16.00 8.81 13.24
N LEU A 21 16.73 8.25 14.21
CA LEU A 21 17.26 6.89 14.19
C LEU A 21 16.56 6.11 15.29
N GLY A 22 15.66 5.21 14.93
CA GLY A 22 14.91 4.44 15.93
C GLY A 22 13.48 4.12 15.52
N GLN A 23 12.58 4.13 16.50
CA GLN A 23 11.20 3.69 16.32
C GLN A 23 10.23 4.79 16.73
N GLU A 24 9.18 4.97 15.95
CA GLU A 24 8.06 5.87 16.26
C GLU A 24 6.77 5.06 16.28
N VAL A 25 5.94 5.30 17.28
CA VAL A 25 4.67 4.61 17.46
C VAL A 25 3.56 5.64 17.66
N HIS A 26 2.49 5.53 16.88
CA HIS A 26 1.29 6.34 16.98
C HIS A 26 0.09 5.44 17.22
N GLU A 27 -0.64 5.66 18.32
CA GLU A 27 -1.81 4.86 18.67
C GLU A 27 -3.03 5.76 18.90
N GLY A 28 -4.13 5.48 18.20
CA GLY A 28 -5.43 6.09 18.45
C GLY A 28 -5.47 7.59 18.14
N LEU A 29 -4.75 8.05 17.11
CA LEU A 29 -4.79 9.46 16.74
C LEU A 29 -6.04 9.78 15.90
N SER A 30 -6.56 11.00 16.04
CA SER A 30 -7.65 11.47 15.20
C SER A 30 -7.48 12.94 14.80
N GLY A 31 -7.71 13.27 13.53
CA GLY A 31 -7.52 14.67 13.13
C GLY A 31 -7.20 14.94 11.67
N GLN A 32 -6.52 16.05 11.45
CA GLN A 32 -5.98 16.39 10.13
C GLN A 32 -4.52 16.75 10.25
N ASP A 33 -3.66 15.88 9.76
CA ASP A 33 -2.24 16.06 9.99
C ASP A 33 -1.41 15.97 8.71
N SER A 34 -0.27 16.65 8.74
CA SER A 34 0.70 16.57 7.67
C SER A 34 2.11 16.34 8.19
N TYR A 35 2.71 15.26 7.72
CA TYR A 35 3.95 14.74 8.26
C TYR A 35 5.00 14.60 7.19
N ARG A 36 6.23 14.97 7.55
CA ARG A 36 7.41 14.65 6.75
C ARG A 36 8.47 14.01 7.63
N VAL A 37 8.62 12.71 7.45
CA VAL A 37 9.49 11.87 8.28
C VAL A 37 10.65 11.37 7.42
N VAL A 38 11.87 11.47 7.97
CA VAL A 38 13.03 10.75 7.45
C VAL A 38 13.59 9.94 8.61
N MET A 39 13.26 8.66 8.60
CA MET A 39 13.61 7.74 9.65
C MET A 39 14.59 6.70 9.14
N LEU A 40 15.59 6.39 9.94
CA LEU A 40 16.38 5.17 9.79
C LEU A 40 15.92 4.20 10.87
N GLY A 41 14.83 3.50 10.59
CA GLY A 41 14.16 2.60 11.53
C GLY A 41 12.72 2.31 11.15
N GLN A 42 11.85 2.16 12.15
CA GLN A 42 10.49 1.62 11.99
C GLN A 42 9.42 2.58 12.50
N GLU A 43 8.34 2.74 11.75
CA GLU A 43 7.12 3.45 12.19
C GLU A 43 5.99 2.44 12.36
N ILE A 44 5.22 2.61 13.42
CA ILE A 44 4.02 1.82 13.70
C ILE A 44 2.88 2.79 13.93
N ASN A 45 1.79 2.61 13.20
CA ASN A 45 0.58 3.42 13.30
C ASN A 45 -0.62 2.50 13.53
N GLU A 46 -1.33 2.70 14.63
CA GLU A 46 -2.49 1.87 14.99
C GLU A 46 -3.71 2.75 15.28
N GLY A 47 -4.83 2.46 14.63
CA GLY A 47 -6.12 3.10 14.90
C GLY A 47 -6.17 4.60 14.58
N LEU A 48 -5.52 5.03 13.50
CA LEU A 48 -5.57 6.44 13.09
C LEU A 48 -6.85 6.74 12.30
N SER A 49 -7.45 7.90 12.54
CA SER A 49 -8.67 8.32 11.86
C SER A 49 -8.66 9.79 11.44
N GLY A 50 -8.76 10.09 10.15
CA GLY A 50 -8.62 11.49 9.75
C GLY A 50 -8.32 11.77 8.30
N GLN A 51 -7.63 12.89 8.07
CA GLN A 51 -7.05 13.20 6.78
C GLN A 51 -5.57 13.43 6.96
N TYR A 52 -4.77 12.60 6.32
CA TYR A 52 -3.34 12.63 6.54
C TYR A 52 -2.57 12.82 5.25
N THR A 53 -1.51 13.63 5.32
CA THR A 53 -0.56 13.76 4.21
C THR A 53 0.84 13.43 4.68
N TYR A 54 1.35 12.29 4.24
CA TYR A 54 2.64 11.75 4.65
C TYR A 54 3.67 11.83 3.53
N ARG A 55 4.89 12.24 3.91
CA ARG A 55 6.08 12.03 3.09
C ARG A 55 7.18 11.38 3.92
N VAL A 56 7.38 10.09 3.70
CA VAL A 56 8.22 9.26 4.56
C VAL A 56 9.38 8.63 3.79
N VAL A 57 10.53 8.56 4.44
CA VAL A 57 11.65 7.71 4.05
C VAL A 57 11.99 6.83 5.25
N MET A 58 11.91 5.51 5.14
CA MET A 58 12.10 4.60 6.28
C MET A 58 12.59 3.21 5.89
N LEU A 59 12.89 2.37 6.90
CA LEU A 59 13.27 0.98 6.70
C LEU A 59 12.06 0.04 6.76
N ALA A 60 11.13 0.28 7.68
CA ALA A 60 9.89 -0.49 7.74
C ALA A 60 8.73 0.34 8.26
N GLN A 61 7.52 -0.05 7.89
CA GLN A 61 6.27 0.55 8.35
C GLN A 61 5.26 -0.55 8.67
N VAL A 62 4.49 -0.34 9.72
CA VAL A 62 3.28 -1.09 10.03
C VAL A 62 2.14 -0.11 10.23
N ASN A 63 1.03 -0.30 9.53
CA ASN A 63 -0.18 0.47 9.70
C ASN A 63 -1.34 -0.50 9.96
N GLU A 64 -2.07 -0.32 11.05
CA GLU A 64 -3.23 -1.12 11.42
C GLU A 64 -4.44 -0.22 11.68
N GLY A 65 -5.57 -0.53 11.05
CA GLY A 65 -6.85 0.12 11.34
C GLY A 65 -6.88 1.62 11.02
N LEU A 66 -6.25 2.05 9.91
CA LEU A 66 -6.35 3.43 9.48
C LEU A 66 -7.67 3.67 8.76
N SER A 67 -8.31 4.81 9.03
CA SER A 67 -9.51 5.22 8.33
C SER A 67 -9.49 6.69 7.94
N GLY A 68 -9.83 7.02 6.69
CA GLY A 68 -9.75 8.42 6.30
C GLY A 68 -9.62 8.75 4.83
N GLN A 69 -8.99 9.90 4.58
CA GLN A 69 -8.59 10.32 3.24
C GLN A 69 -7.14 10.73 3.26
N ASP A 70 -6.29 9.90 2.68
CA ASP A 70 -4.87 10.06 2.88
C ASP A 70 -4.08 10.22 1.59
N THR A 71 -2.93 10.85 1.71
CA THR A 71 -1.95 10.95 0.63
C THR A 71 -0.59 10.57 1.14
N TYR A 72 -0.06 9.47 0.63
CA TYR A 72 1.21 8.90 1.02
C TYR A 72 2.25 9.05 -0.10
N ARG A 73 3.41 9.60 0.27
CA ARG A 73 4.64 9.55 -0.55
C ARG A 73 5.73 8.84 0.22
N VAL A 74 5.92 7.56 -0.08
CA VAL A 74 6.81 6.69 0.69
C VAL A 74 8.00 6.27 -0.16
N VAL A 75 9.18 6.31 0.44
CA VAL A 75 10.37 5.62 -0.04
C VAL A 75 10.82 4.66 1.05
N MET A 76 10.74 3.36 0.79
CA MET A 76 11.02 2.35 1.79
C MET A 76 12.11 1.37 1.36
N LEU A 77 12.94 0.99 2.32
CA LEU A 77 13.95 -0.06 2.20
C LEU A 77 13.70 -1.14 3.26
N GLY A 78 12.84 -2.12 2.97
CA GLY A 78 12.54 -3.20 3.89
C GLY A 78 11.11 -3.73 3.77
N LYS A 79 10.29 -3.58 4.82
CA LYS A 79 8.96 -4.19 4.89
C LYS A 79 7.87 -3.17 5.21
N GLU A 80 6.80 -3.22 4.44
CA GLU A 80 5.56 -2.47 4.67
C GLU A 80 4.45 -3.49 4.97
N VAL A 81 3.69 -3.24 6.03
CA VAL A 81 2.49 -4.02 6.38
C VAL A 81 1.35 -3.04 6.60
N ASN A 82 0.25 -3.26 5.90
CA ASN A 82 -0.99 -2.49 6.05
C ASN A 82 -2.15 -3.44 6.31
N GLU A 83 -2.83 -3.28 7.43
CA GLU A 83 -3.94 -4.13 7.85
C GLU A 83 -5.18 -3.27 8.15
N GLY A 84 -6.31 -3.60 7.54
CA GLY A 84 -7.59 -2.98 7.84
C GLY A 84 -7.67 -1.49 7.51
N LEU A 85 -7.11 -1.06 6.37
CA LEU A 85 -7.23 0.33 5.93
C LEU A 85 -8.59 0.57 5.26
N SER A 86 -9.23 1.69 5.55
CA SER A 86 -10.48 2.07 4.90
C SER A 86 -10.54 3.54 4.52
N GLY A 87 -10.88 3.88 3.28
CA GLY A 87 -10.83 5.30 2.92
C GLY A 87 -10.81 5.66 1.46
N GLN A 88 -10.24 6.84 1.19
CA GLN A 88 -9.93 7.31 -0.14
C GLN A 88 -8.49 7.79 -0.18
N ASP A 89 -7.61 6.95 -0.72
CA ASP A 89 -6.19 7.17 -0.54
C ASP A 89 -5.45 7.34 -1.87
N THR A 90 -4.37 8.09 -1.81
CA THR A 90 -3.42 8.21 -2.91
C THR A 90 -2.02 7.83 -2.46
N TYR A 91 -1.52 6.73 -3.00
CA TYR A 91 -0.20 6.20 -2.69
C TYR A 91 0.79 6.43 -3.84
N ARG A 92 1.94 7.00 -3.49
CA ARG A 92 3.13 7.02 -4.34
C ARG A 92 4.29 6.38 -3.61
N VAL A 93 4.53 5.12 -3.93
CA VAL A 93 5.49 4.27 -3.22
C VAL A 93 6.66 3.93 -4.14
N VAL A 94 7.87 4.06 -3.60
CA VAL A 94 9.08 3.46 -4.15
C VAL A 94 9.66 2.54 -3.10
N MET A 95 9.71 1.25 -3.38
CA MET A 95 10.10 0.24 -2.40
C MET A 95 11.18 -0.69 -2.93
N LEU A 96 12.17 -0.98 -2.11
CA LEU A 96 13.01 -2.16 -2.25
C LEU A 96 12.69 -3.10 -1.07
N GLY A 97 12.00 -4.21 -1.34
CA GLY A 97 11.59 -5.14 -0.28
C GLY A 97 10.20 -5.76 -0.45
N GLN A 98 9.45 -5.88 0.65
CA GLN A 98 8.18 -6.62 0.71
C GLN A 98 7.03 -5.75 1.21
N GLU A 99 5.92 -5.72 0.48
CA GLU A 99 4.67 -5.09 0.92
C GLU A 99 3.60 -6.17 1.13
N VAL A 100 2.91 -6.08 2.26
CA VAL A 100 1.76 -6.92 2.60
C VAL A 100 0.60 -6.02 2.92
N ASN A 101 -0.52 -6.21 2.22
CA ASN A 101 -1.76 -5.49 2.47
C ASN A 101 -2.89 -6.47 2.72
N GLU A 102 -3.60 -6.31 3.83
CA GLU A 102 -4.72 -7.17 4.22
C GLU A 102 -5.93 -6.31 4.55
N GLY A 103 -7.07 -6.63 3.94
CA GLY A 103 -8.36 -6.01 4.27
C GLY A 103 -8.43 -4.51 3.94
N LEU A 104 -7.90 -4.07 2.80
CA LEU A 104 -8.06 -2.68 2.37
C LEU A 104 -9.44 -2.49 1.73
N SER A 105 -10.12 -1.40 2.06
CA SER A 105 -11.41 -1.07 1.46
C SER A 105 -11.54 0.40 1.10
N GLY A 106 -11.95 0.75 -0.11
CA GLY A 106 -11.97 2.18 -0.43
C GLY A 106 -12.04 2.58 -1.90
N GLN A 107 -11.54 3.78 -2.16
CA GLN A 107 -11.31 4.29 -3.50
C GLN A 107 -9.88 4.80 -3.60
N ASP A 108 -9.00 3.97 -4.13
CA ASP A 108 -7.58 4.24 -4.01
C ASP A 108 -6.88 4.42 -5.36
N THR A 109 -5.84 5.24 -5.33
CA THR A 109 -4.93 5.39 -6.45
C THR A 109 -3.51 5.05 -6.03
N TYR A 110 -3.00 3.96 -6.59
CA TYR A 110 -1.65 3.46 -6.34
C TYR A 110 -0.74 3.72 -7.53
N ARG A 111 0.38 4.38 -7.25
CA ARG A 111 1.53 4.44 -8.16
C ARG A 111 2.76 3.88 -7.47
N VAL A 112 3.05 2.63 -7.76
CA VAL A 112 4.07 1.84 -7.06
C VAL A 112 5.21 1.48 -8.01
N VAL A 113 6.44 1.66 -7.54
CA VAL A 113 7.63 1.06 -8.13
C VAL A 113 8.28 0.24 -7.04
N MET A 114 8.24 -1.07 -7.19
CA MET A 114 8.76 -2.01 -6.22
C MET A 114 9.82 -2.89 -6.87
N MET A 115 10.95 -3.08 -6.20
CA MET A 115 11.82 -4.22 -6.49
C MET A 115 11.69 -5.21 -5.34
N GLY A 116 10.83 -6.20 -5.54
CA GLY A 116 10.53 -7.22 -4.55
C GLY A 116 9.12 -7.78 -4.73
N HIS A 117 8.51 -8.16 -3.62
CA HIS A 117 7.26 -8.93 -3.59
C HIS A 117 6.13 -8.12 -2.96
N LYS A 118 4.97 -8.15 -3.61
CA LYS A 118 3.72 -7.63 -3.03
C LYS A 118 2.74 -8.77 -2.80
N VAL A 119 2.12 -8.77 -1.63
CA VAL A 119 1.00 -9.65 -1.30
C VAL A 119 -0.19 -8.77 -0.94
N ASN A 120 -1.33 -9.02 -1.55
CA ASN A 120 -2.59 -8.38 -1.20
C ASN A 120 -3.65 -9.43 -0.91
N GLU A 121 -4.35 -9.28 0.21
CA GLU A 121 -5.46 -10.14 0.60
C GLU A 121 -6.69 -9.29 0.93
N GLY A 122 -7.84 -9.65 0.37
CA GLY A 122 -9.13 -9.06 0.74
C GLY A 122 -9.26 -7.57 0.40
N LEU A 123 -8.76 -7.13 -0.77
CA LEU A 123 -8.97 -5.76 -1.20
C LEU A 123 -10.37 -5.58 -1.78
N SER A 124 -11.05 -4.49 -1.43
CA SER A 124 -12.35 -4.17 -1.98
C SER A 124 -12.55 -2.70 -2.32
N GLY A 125 -13.06 -2.36 -3.50
CA GLY A 125 -13.20 -0.94 -3.81
C GLY A 125 -13.27 -0.52 -5.26
N LEU A 126 -12.85 0.73 -5.48
CA LEU A 126 -12.67 1.32 -6.80
C LEU A 126 -11.23 1.79 -6.95
N ASP A 127 -10.38 0.94 -7.51
CA ASP A 127 -8.96 1.20 -7.45
C ASP A 127 -8.31 1.44 -8.81
N THR A 128 -7.28 2.27 -8.81
CA THR A 128 -6.39 2.44 -9.95
C THR A 128 -4.96 2.14 -9.58
N TYR A 129 -4.40 1.10 -10.19
CA TYR A 129 -3.04 0.64 -9.96
C TYR A 129 -2.15 0.93 -11.17
N ARG A 130 -1.02 1.59 -10.92
CA ARG A 130 0.10 1.64 -11.85
C ARG A 130 1.35 1.13 -11.17
N VAL A 131 1.74 -0.09 -11.51
CA VAL A 131 2.72 -0.86 -10.75
C VAL A 131 3.85 -1.35 -11.64
N VAL A 132 5.07 -1.30 -11.12
CA VAL A 132 6.22 -2.03 -11.65
C VAL A 132 6.77 -2.87 -10.51
N MET A 133 6.85 -4.19 -10.69
CA MET A 133 7.30 -5.10 -9.62
C MET A 133 7.93 -6.40 -10.10
N LEU A 134 8.60 -7.13 -9.20
CA LEU A 134 9.17 -8.43 -9.52
C LEU A 134 8.12 -9.54 -9.40
N ALA A 135 7.34 -9.54 -8.33
CA ALA A 135 6.27 -10.52 -8.16
C ALA A 135 5.10 -9.96 -7.37
N GLN A 136 3.92 -10.51 -7.63
CA GLN A 136 2.68 -10.17 -6.97
C GLN A 136 1.85 -11.42 -6.68
N VAL A 137 1.25 -11.44 -5.50
CA VAL A 137 0.17 -12.35 -5.15
C VAL A 137 -1.03 -11.52 -4.74
N ASN A 138 -2.19 -11.81 -5.31
CA ASN A 138 -3.46 -11.21 -4.94
C ASN A 138 -4.48 -12.30 -4.62
N GLU A 139 -5.13 -12.19 -3.47
CA GLU A 139 -6.20 -13.08 -3.05
C GLU A 139 -7.44 -12.26 -2.66
N GLY A 140 -8.60 -12.63 -3.20
CA GLY A 140 -9.88 -12.06 -2.77
C GLY A 140 -10.06 -10.58 -3.11
N LEU A 141 -9.65 -10.15 -4.31
CA LEU A 141 -9.93 -8.79 -4.76
C LEU A 141 -11.38 -8.68 -5.26
N SER A 142 -12.08 -7.62 -4.85
CA SER A 142 -13.47 -7.37 -5.28
C SER A 142 -13.73 -5.89 -5.59
N GLY A 143 -14.28 -5.55 -6.76
CA GLY A 143 -14.52 -4.12 -7.03
C GLY A 143 -14.59 -3.71 -8.48
N GLN A 144 -14.32 -2.43 -8.74
CA GLN A 144 -14.07 -1.94 -10.10
C GLN A 144 -12.68 -1.35 -10.21
N ASP A 145 -11.81 -2.06 -10.92
CA ASP A 145 -10.39 -1.76 -10.87
C ASP A 145 -9.78 -1.50 -12.24
N THR A 146 -8.75 -0.68 -12.27
CA THR A 146 -7.89 -0.50 -13.44
C THR A 146 -6.45 -0.77 -13.08
N TYR A 147 -5.88 -1.81 -13.69
CA TYR A 147 -4.50 -2.23 -13.49
C TYR A 147 -3.64 -1.93 -14.71
N ARG A 148 -2.52 -1.25 -14.48
CA ARG A 148 -1.41 -1.13 -15.44
C ARG A 148 -0.13 -1.65 -14.79
N VAL A 149 0.21 -2.88 -15.10
CA VAL A 149 1.29 -3.61 -14.45
C VAL A 149 2.41 -3.88 -15.43
N VAL A 150 3.64 -3.65 -14.99
CA VAL A 150 4.84 -4.20 -15.62
C VAL A 150 5.46 -5.16 -14.60
N MET A 151 5.52 -6.45 -14.95
CA MET A 151 6.02 -7.46 -14.03
C MET A 151 7.24 -8.19 -14.56
N LEU A 152 8.21 -8.42 -13.68
CA LEU A 152 9.43 -9.16 -13.95
C LEU A 152 9.52 -10.37 -13.01
N GLY A 153 8.71 -11.40 -13.25
CA GLY A 153 8.66 -12.59 -12.40
C GLY A 153 7.31 -13.29 -12.41
N GLN A 154 6.65 -13.36 -11.26
CA GLN A 154 5.45 -14.18 -11.08
C GLN A 154 4.26 -13.35 -10.61
N GLU A 155 3.14 -13.52 -11.30
CA GLU A 155 1.82 -13.01 -10.90
C GLU A 155 0.93 -14.20 -10.53
N VAL A 156 0.34 -14.15 -9.34
CA VAL A 156 -0.69 -15.09 -8.90
C VAL A 156 -1.91 -14.30 -8.48
N ASN A 157 -3.07 -14.61 -9.06
CA ASN A 157 -4.34 -14.02 -8.70
C ASN A 157 -5.35 -15.12 -8.36
N GLU A 158 -5.94 -15.03 -7.17
CA GLU A 158 -6.94 -15.97 -6.68
C GLU A 158 -8.22 -15.22 -6.25
N SER A 159 -9.38 -15.75 -6.64
CA SER A 159 -10.70 -15.24 -6.22
C SER A 159 -10.96 -13.77 -6.56
N LEU A 160 -10.62 -13.35 -7.79
CA LEU A 160 -10.94 -12.01 -8.29
C LEU A 160 -12.42 -11.90 -8.66
N SER A 161 -13.10 -10.87 -8.18
CA SER A 161 -14.51 -10.60 -8.51
C SER A 161 -14.76 -9.14 -8.88
N GLY A 162 -15.66 -8.88 -9.84
CA GLY A 162 -16.13 -7.52 -10.14
C GLY A 162 -15.91 -7.08 -11.59
N GLN A 163 -15.44 -5.86 -11.80
CA GLN A 163 -15.18 -5.31 -13.13
C GLN A 163 -13.77 -4.77 -13.23
N ALA A 164 -12.87 -5.46 -13.92
CA ALA A 164 -11.49 -5.01 -13.99
C ALA A 164 -10.97 -4.83 -15.42
N THR A 165 -10.13 -3.81 -15.59
CA THR A 165 -9.34 -3.62 -16.82
C THR A 165 -7.87 -3.83 -16.52
N TYR A 166 -7.30 -4.88 -17.09
CA TYR A 166 -5.90 -5.23 -16.93
C TYR A 166 -5.09 -4.93 -18.18
N ARG A 167 -3.99 -4.20 -18.01
CA ARG A 167 -2.94 -4.06 -19.01
C ARG A 167 -1.62 -4.48 -18.40
N VAL A 168 -1.18 -5.69 -18.74
CA VAL A 168 0.01 -6.32 -18.20
C VAL A 168 1.07 -6.43 -19.28
N VAL A 169 2.30 -6.05 -18.95
CA VAL A 169 3.50 -6.41 -19.72
C VAL A 169 4.36 -7.22 -18.78
N MET A 170 4.67 -8.46 -19.14
CA MET A 170 5.39 -9.34 -18.22
C MET A 170 6.46 -10.18 -18.89
N THR A 171 7.54 -10.40 -18.17
CA THR A 171 8.46 -11.52 -18.37
C THR A 171 8.26 -12.49 -17.21
N GLY A 172 7.82 -13.72 -17.47
CA GLY A 172 7.67 -14.75 -16.44
C GLY A 172 6.33 -15.50 -16.50
N GLN A 173 5.70 -15.75 -15.36
CA GLN A 173 4.50 -16.62 -15.26
C GLN A 173 3.31 -15.89 -14.63
N GLU A 174 2.12 -16.13 -15.18
CA GLU A 174 0.84 -15.67 -14.67
C GLU A 174 -0.01 -16.90 -14.32
N VAL A 175 -0.59 -16.90 -13.13
CA VAL A 175 -1.53 -17.92 -12.66
C VAL A 175 -2.78 -17.20 -12.17
N ASN A 176 -3.93 -17.55 -12.73
CA ASN A 176 -5.21 -16.99 -12.33
C ASN A 176 -6.18 -18.13 -11.98
N ASP A 177 -6.79 -18.06 -10.79
CA ASP A 177 -7.86 -18.96 -10.35
C ASP A 177 -9.05 -18.18 -9.77
N GLY A 178 -10.26 -18.68 -9.98
CA GLY A 178 -11.47 -18.07 -9.40
C GLY A 178 -11.85 -16.68 -9.93
N LEU A 179 -11.63 -16.38 -11.21
CA LEU A 179 -12.04 -15.11 -11.82
C LEU A 179 -13.56 -15.07 -12.07
N SER A 180 -14.23 -14.01 -11.60
CA SER A 180 -15.67 -13.80 -11.82
C SER A 180 -16.01 -12.33 -12.08
N GLY A 181 -16.96 -12.08 -12.99
CA GLY A 181 -17.39 -10.72 -13.34
C GLY A 181 -17.08 -10.32 -14.79
N GLN A 182 -16.91 -9.02 -15.04
CA GLN A 182 -16.68 -8.48 -16.39
C GLN A 182 -15.30 -7.87 -16.49
N ASP A 183 -14.37 -8.64 -17.06
CA ASP A 183 -12.98 -8.23 -17.15
C ASP A 183 -12.51 -8.04 -18.60
N THR A 184 -11.60 -7.10 -18.77
CA THR A 184 -10.84 -6.92 -20.02
C THR A 184 -9.36 -7.12 -19.74
N TYR A 185 -8.76 -8.16 -20.33
CA TYR A 185 -7.34 -8.46 -20.19
C TYR A 185 -6.56 -8.14 -21.46
N ARG A 186 -5.45 -7.43 -21.30
CA ARG A 186 -4.41 -7.29 -22.34
C ARG A 186 -3.05 -7.61 -21.74
N VAL A 187 -2.54 -8.80 -22.05
CA VAL A 187 -1.22 -9.27 -21.62
C VAL A 187 -0.24 -9.25 -22.80
N VAL A 188 0.96 -8.76 -22.55
CA VAL A 188 2.10 -8.87 -23.47
C VAL A 188 3.21 -9.63 -22.76
N MET A 189 3.44 -10.87 -23.21
CA MET A 189 4.57 -11.69 -22.75
C MET A 189 5.82 -11.28 -23.51
N LEU A 190 6.87 -10.90 -22.77
CA LEU A 190 8.20 -10.66 -23.30
C LEU A 190 9.05 -11.93 -23.01
N GLY A 191 9.62 -12.51 -24.06
CA GLY A 191 10.47 -13.71 -23.99
C GLY A 191 11.95 -13.39 -23.89
#